data_AF-A0A9D6VFQ1-F1
#
_entry.id   AF-A0A9D6VFQ1-F1
#
_cell.length_a   1.000
_cell.length_b   1.000
_cell.length_c   1.000
_cell.angle_alpha   90.00
_cell.angle_beta   90.00
_cell.angle_gamma   90.00
#
_symmetry.space_group_name_H-M   'P 1'
#
loop_
_entity.id
_entity.type
_entity.pdbx_description
1 polymer ?
#
loop_
_entity_poly.entity_id
_entity_poly.type
_entity_poly.pdbx_seq_one_letter_code
_entity_poly.pdbx_strand_id
1 'polypeptide(L)'
;MRTTQRKGDIALTQAVATFTKLGYDISLPITESAHYDMVVDFKDKLVRVQVKYCGTKEVDLRLIHSNSRGYVVKKSKENSYDWLYILEPTGREYLILECLPGRRSITPNESMLLERVIKPALS
;
A
#
# COMPACT_ATOMS: atom_id res chain seq x y z
N MET A 1 -9.59 -4.90 -19.01
CA MET A 1 -8.88 -4.76 -17.72
C MET A 1 -9.76 -5.33 -16.61
N ARG A 2 -9.26 -6.24 -15.76
CA ARG A 2 -10.08 -6.80 -14.67
C ARG A 2 -10.40 -5.70 -13.65
N THR A 3 -11.61 -5.71 -13.09
CA THR A 3 -12.08 -4.68 -12.13
C THR A 3 -11.19 -4.55 -10.89
N THR A 4 -10.52 -5.62 -10.49
CA THR A 4 -9.56 -5.63 -9.36
C THR A 4 -8.24 -4.94 -9.67
N GLN A 5 -7.70 -5.12 -10.88
CA GLN A 5 -6.48 -4.43 -11.33
C GLN A 5 -6.72 -2.91 -11.35
N ARG A 6 -7.86 -2.49 -11.90
CA ARG A 6 -8.24 -1.06 -11.93
C ARG A 6 -8.31 -0.43 -10.54
N LYS A 7 -8.80 -1.16 -9.54
CA LYS A 7 -8.83 -0.69 -8.15
C LYS A 7 -7.42 -0.54 -7.58
N GLY A 8 -6.52 -1.46 -7.90
CA GLY A 8 -5.09 -1.36 -7.56
C GLY A 8 -4.46 -0.11 -8.17
N ASP A 9 -4.66 0.11 -9.47
CA ASP A 9 -4.11 1.28 -10.18
C ASP A 9 -4.63 2.60 -9.59
N ILE A 10 -5.92 2.67 -9.25
CA ILE A 10 -6.52 3.84 -8.57
C ILE A 10 -5.85 4.07 -7.21
N ALA A 11 -5.64 3.01 -6.41
CA ALA A 11 -5.00 3.16 -5.11
C ALA A 11 -3.54 3.59 -5.22
N LEU A 12 -2.78 3.02 -6.17
CA LEU A 12 -1.38 3.38 -6.39
C LEU A 12 -1.24 4.81 -6.87
N THR A 13 -2.03 5.23 -7.86
CA THR A 13 -2.00 6.61 -8.37
C THR A 13 -2.41 7.63 -7.31
N GLN A 14 -3.39 7.31 -6.46
CA GLN A 14 -3.74 8.16 -5.32
C GLN A 14 -2.59 8.24 -4.30
N ALA A 15 -1.97 7.11 -3.94
CA ALA A 15 -0.83 7.09 -3.02
C ALA A 15 0.31 7.98 -3.54
N VAL A 16 0.62 7.86 -4.84
CA VAL A 16 1.61 8.72 -5.50
C VAL A 16 1.24 10.20 -5.35
N ALA A 17 0.01 10.57 -5.71
CA ALA A 17 -0.45 11.94 -5.59
C ALA A 17 -0.38 12.47 -4.14
N THR A 18 -0.75 11.66 -3.15
CA THR A 18 -0.72 12.03 -1.74
C THR A 18 0.70 12.24 -1.23
N PHE A 19 1.60 11.29 -1.45
CA PHE A 19 2.98 11.42 -0.98
C PHE A 19 3.71 12.57 -1.69
N THR A 20 3.46 12.79 -2.99
CA THR A 20 3.99 13.97 -3.70
C THR A 20 3.46 15.28 -3.13
N LYS A 21 2.16 15.39 -2.81
CA LYS A 21 1.58 16.59 -2.18
C LYS A 21 2.17 16.87 -0.79
N LEU A 22 2.57 15.83 -0.08
CA LEU A 22 3.25 15.95 1.21
C LEU A 22 4.73 16.34 1.08
N GLY A 23 5.26 16.44 -0.15
CA GLY A 23 6.63 16.84 -0.44
C GLY A 23 7.64 15.69 -0.41
N TYR A 24 7.20 14.44 -0.54
CA TYR A 24 8.10 13.29 -0.60
C TYR A 24 8.39 12.87 -2.04
N ASP A 25 9.63 12.47 -2.28
CA ASP A 25 10.05 11.87 -3.54
C ASP A 25 9.63 10.39 -3.62
N ILE A 26 9.35 9.94 -4.84
CA ILE A 26 8.74 8.64 -5.10
C ILE A 26 9.53 7.91 -6.17
N SER A 27 9.86 6.64 -5.89
CA SER A 27 10.42 5.71 -6.87
C SER A 27 9.45 4.57 -7.15
N LEU A 28 9.22 4.26 -8.43
CA LEU A 28 8.34 3.17 -8.86
C LEU A 28 9.18 2.00 -9.41
N PRO A 29 9.00 0.77 -8.92
CA PRO A 29 9.62 -0.40 -9.51
C PRO A 29 9.00 -0.70 -10.88
N ILE A 30 9.84 -1.07 -11.86
CA ILE A 30 9.39 -1.49 -13.21
C ILE A 30 8.89 -2.96 -13.20
N THR A 31 9.13 -3.69 -12.11
CA THR A 31 8.74 -5.11 -11.97
C THR A 31 7.37 -5.29 -11.32
N GLU A 32 6.63 -6.28 -11.77
CA GLU A 32 5.38 -6.74 -11.15
C GLU A 32 5.61 -7.79 -10.05
N SER A 33 6.85 -8.24 -9.85
CA SER A 33 7.18 -9.30 -8.89
C SER A 33 7.56 -8.80 -7.50
N ALA A 34 7.66 -7.48 -7.32
CA ALA A 34 8.02 -6.89 -6.03
C ALA A 34 6.93 -7.13 -4.99
N HIS A 35 7.32 -7.12 -3.71
CA HIS A 35 6.41 -7.24 -2.58
C HIS A 35 5.86 -5.88 -2.10
N TYR A 36 6.10 -4.83 -2.86
CA TYR A 36 5.72 -3.45 -2.63
C TYR A 36 5.46 -2.79 -3.99
N ASP A 37 4.64 -1.75 -4.01
CA ASP A 37 4.22 -1.09 -5.25
C ASP A 37 5.00 0.19 -5.53
N MET A 38 5.58 0.80 -4.49
CA MET A 38 6.38 2.03 -4.61
C MET A 38 7.39 2.14 -3.46
N VAL A 39 8.33 3.06 -3.59
CA VAL A 39 9.24 3.49 -2.53
C VAL A 39 9.04 4.99 -2.32
N VAL A 40 8.93 5.39 -1.06
CA VAL A 40 8.88 6.80 -0.63
C VAL A 40 10.23 7.16 -0.03
N ASP A 41 10.84 8.24 -0.51
CA ASP A 41 12.00 8.83 0.14
C ASP A 41 11.52 9.63 1.36
N PHE A 42 11.73 9.08 2.55
CA PHE A 42 11.20 9.61 3.78
C PHE A 42 12.34 9.89 4.77
N LYS A 43 12.72 11.16 4.88
CA LYS A 43 13.87 11.61 5.67
C LYS A 43 15.15 10.91 5.18
N ASP A 44 15.93 10.32 6.08
CA ASP A 44 17.18 9.62 5.73
C ASP A 44 16.97 8.13 5.39
N LYS A 45 15.78 7.74 4.93
CA LYS A 45 15.47 6.34 4.59
C LYS A 45 14.54 6.19 3.40
N LEU A 46 14.82 5.15 2.62
CA LEU A 46 13.91 4.63 1.60
C LEU A 46 12.91 3.67 2.24
N VAL A 47 11.64 3.96 2.06
CA VAL A 47 10.54 3.20 2.66
C VAL A 47 9.76 2.50 1.57
N ARG A 48 9.73 1.16 1.60
CA ARG A 48 8.95 0.34 0.65
C ARG A 48 7.49 0.33 1.09
N VAL A 49 6.59 0.75 0.20
CA VAL A 49 5.16 0.86 0.48
C VAL A 49 4.39 -0.16 -0.35
N GLN A 50 3.65 -1.03 0.33
CA GLN A 50 2.61 -1.85 -0.30
C GLN A 50 1.30 -1.06 -0.29
N VAL A 51 0.61 -1.04 -1.41
CA VAL A 51 -0.65 -0.35 -1.64
C VAL A 51 -1.78 -1.37 -1.71
N LYS A 52 -2.91 -1.04 -1.08
CA LYS A 52 -4.16 -1.80 -1.18
C LYS A 52 -5.33 -0.88 -1.40
N TYR A 53 -6.26 -1.34 -2.22
CA TYR A 53 -7.61 -0.77 -2.31
C TYR A 53 -8.56 -1.65 -1.51
N CYS A 54 -9.36 -1.07 -0.62
CA CYS A 54 -10.37 -1.83 0.13
C CYS A 54 -11.75 -1.21 0.03
N GLY A 55 -12.69 -1.92 -0.60
CA GLY A 55 -14.10 -1.50 -0.67
C GLY A 55 -14.96 -1.99 0.49
N THR A 56 -14.36 -2.61 1.52
CA THR A 56 -15.08 -3.18 2.67
C THR A 56 -14.36 -2.81 3.97
N LYS A 57 -14.94 -3.14 5.12
CA LYS A 57 -14.33 -2.86 6.43
C LYS A 57 -13.05 -3.67 6.71
N GLU A 58 -12.82 -4.76 5.97
CA GLU A 58 -11.70 -5.66 6.19
C GLU A 58 -10.81 -5.74 4.94
N VAL A 59 -9.55 -5.37 5.09
CA VAL A 59 -8.57 -5.35 4.00
C VAL A 59 -7.88 -6.71 3.93
N ASP A 60 -7.96 -7.39 2.79
CA ASP A 60 -7.24 -8.64 2.57
C ASP A 60 -5.75 -8.36 2.29
N LEU A 61 -4.88 -8.91 3.13
CA LEU A 61 -3.43 -8.74 3.07
C LEU A 61 -2.75 -9.81 2.22
N ARG A 62 -3.48 -10.84 1.79
CA ARG A 62 -2.91 -11.93 1.00
C ARG A 62 -2.44 -11.41 -0.37
N LEU A 63 -1.33 -11.98 -0.81
CA LEU A 63 -0.78 -11.78 -2.15
C LEU A 63 -1.31 -12.89 -3.04
N ILE A 64 -2.00 -12.51 -4.12
CA ILE A 64 -2.54 -13.46 -5.09
C ILE A 64 -1.69 -13.34 -6.36
N HIS A 65 -0.83 -14.31 -6.61
CA HIS A 65 -0.05 -14.38 -7.82
C HIS A 65 -0.74 -15.34 -8.80
N SER A 66 -1.21 -14.81 -9.92
CA SER A 66 -1.73 -15.64 -11.01
C SER A 66 -0.56 -16.28 -11.76
N ASN A 67 -0.71 -17.54 -12.15
CA ASN A 67 0.23 -18.25 -13.00
C ASN A 67 -0.53 -19.06 -14.07
N SER A 68 0.18 -19.71 -14.98
CA SER A 68 -0.42 -20.51 -16.05
C SER A 68 -1.23 -21.72 -15.57
N ARG A 69 -1.16 -22.08 -14.28
CA ARG A 69 -1.84 -23.22 -13.64
C ARG A 69 -2.91 -22.79 -12.61
N GLY A 70 -3.23 -21.51 -12.52
CA GLY A 70 -4.21 -20.97 -11.57
C GLY A 70 -3.66 -19.78 -10.78
N TYR A 71 -3.88 -19.78 -9.46
CA TYR A 71 -3.40 -18.72 -8.58
C TYR A 71 -2.75 -19.32 -7.32
N VAL A 72 -1.70 -18.66 -6.83
CA VAL A 72 -1.05 -19.00 -5.57
C VAL A 72 -1.33 -17.87 -4.59
N VAL A 73 -1.94 -18.23 -3.45
CA VAL A 73 -2.18 -17.31 -2.34
C VAL A 73 -0.99 -17.40 -1.40
N LYS A 74 -0.25 -16.30 -1.26
CA LYS A 74 0.88 -16.18 -0.34
C LYS A 74 0.55 -15.18 0.76
N LYS A 75 1.02 -15.46 1.97
CA LYS A 75 1.06 -14.47 3.04
C LYS A 75 2.29 -13.58 2.86
N SER A 76 2.20 -12.34 3.31
CA SER A 76 3.36 -11.45 3.48
C SER A 76 4.41 -12.15 4.36
N LYS A 77 5.66 -12.11 3.89
CA LYS A 77 6.83 -12.50 4.68
C LYS A 77 7.25 -11.32 5.54
N GLU A 78 8.02 -11.57 6.59
CA GLU A 78 8.68 -10.49 7.33
C GLU A 78 9.48 -9.60 6.38
N ASN A 79 9.44 -8.29 6.63
CA ASN A 79 10.18 -7.27 5.88
C ASN A 79 9.91 -7.25 4.37
N SER A 80 8.75 -7.74 3.92
CA SER A 80 8.37 -7.72 2.50
C SER A 80 8.08 -6.30 1.98
N TYR A 81 7.62 -5.44 2.88
CA TYR A 81 7.43 -4.00 2.71
C TYR A 81 7.62 -3.35 4.10
N ASP A 82 7.78 -2.04 4.14
CA ASP A 82 7.95 -1.30 5.38
C ASP A 82 6.62 -0.70 5.82
N TRP A 83 5.87 -0.10 4.89
CA TRP A 83 4.55 0.49 5.15
C TRP A 83 3.44 -0.16 4.31
N LEU A 84 2.23 -0.12 4.84
CA LEU A 84 1.01 -0.48 4.14
C LEU A 84 0.12 0.75 4.00
N TYR A 85 -0.12 1.17 2.77
CA TYR A 85 -1.07 2.22 2.40
C TYR A 85 -2.39 1.60 1.95
N ILE A 86 -3.51 2.17 2.41
CA ILE A 86 -4.85 1.67 2.11
C ILE A 86 -5.74 2.82 1.64
N LEU A 87 -6.36 2.66 0.47
CA LEU A 87 -7.39 3.55 -0.05
C LEU A 87 -8.79 2.92 0.04
N GLU A 88 -9.74 3.66 0.59
CA GLU A 88 -11.17 3.35 0.58
C GLU A 88 -11.92 4.05 -0.59
N PRO A 89 -13.09 3.56 -1.02
CA PRO A 89 -13.87 4.17 -2.10
C PRO A 89 -14.31 5.61 -1.83
N THR A 90 -14.42 5.98 -0.55
CA THR A 90 -14.77 7.33 -0.11
C THR A 90 -13.62 8.34 -0.26
N GLY A 91 -12.43 7.88 -0.62
CA GLY A 91 -11.20 8.69 -0.65
C GLY A 91 -10.48 8.76 0.69
N ARG A 92 -10.91 8.00 1.72
CA ARG A 92 -10.15 7.90 2.97
C ARG A 92 -8.87 7.10 2.76
N GLU A 93 -7.79 7.63 3.32
CA GLU A 93 -6.44 7.09 3.20
C GLU A 93 -5.92 6.71 4.57
N TYR A 94 -5.38 5.50 4.68
CA TYR A 94 -4.78 4.99 5.91
C TYR A 94 -3.34 4.57 5.64
N LEU A 95 -2.50 4.74 6.64
CA LEU A 95 -1.09 4.39 6.60
C LEU A 95 -0.71 3.61 7.87
N ILE A 96 -0.14 2.43 7.66
CA ILE A 96 0.38 1.58 8.73
C ILE A 96 1.89 1.51 8.56
N LEU A 97 2.64 1.92 9.58
CA LEU A 97 4.10 2.09 9.51
C LEU A 97 4.89 0.80 9.81
N GLU A 98 4.27 -0.36 9.57
CA GLU A 98 4.86 -1.68 9.83
C GLU A 98 4.43 -2.71 8.79
N CYS A 99 5.26 -3.76 8.66
CA CYS A 99 4.88 -4.96 7.94
C CYS A 99 3.94 -5.81 8.80
N LEU A 100 2.91 -6.40 8.17
CA LEU A 100 1.99 -7.32 8.85
C LEU A 100 2.21 -8.75 8.35
N PRO A 101 3.32 -9.43 8.73
CA PRO A 101 3.64 -10.77 8.25
C PRO A 101 2.65 -11.80 8.76
N GLY A 102 2.34 -12.80 7.94
CA GLY A 102 1.50 -13.94 8.34
C GLY A 102 0.00 -13.63 8.57
N ARG A 103 -0.37 -12.34 8.63
CA ARG A 103 -1.72 -11.86 8.89
C ARG A 103 -2.58 -11.98 7.62
N ARG A 104 -3.84 -12.41 7.80
CA ARG A 104 -4.80 -12.54 6.70
C ARG A 104 -5.38 -11.19 6.30
N SER A 105 -5.67 -10.35 7.29
CA SER A 105 -6.44 -9.13 7.11
C SER A 105 -6.22 -8.11 8.21
N ILE A 106 -6.63 -6.87 7.93
CA ILE A 106 -6.67 -5.78 8.90
C ILE A 106 -7.95 -4.95 8.70
N THR A 107 -8.49 -4.44 9.79
CA THR A 107 -9.53 -3.40 9.77
C THR A 107 -8.87 -2.07 10.12
N PRO A 108 -8.75 -1.14 9.16
CA PRO A 108 -8.26 0.21 9.45
C PRO A 108 -9.15 0.90 10.47
N ASN A 109 -8.54 1.74 11.31
CA ASN A 109 -9.25 2.56 12.28
C ASN A 109 -8.73 3.99 12.22
N GLU A 110 -9.33 4.90 13.00
CA GLU A 110 -8.97 6.31 12.93
C GLU A 110 -7.52 6.63 13.30
N SER A 111 -6.87 5.84 14.16
CA SER A 111 -5.46 6.10 14.51
C SER A 111 -4.51 5.82 13.34
N MET A 112 -4.98 5.11 12.31
CA MET A 112 -4.24 4.80 11.11
C MET A 112 -4.52 5.78 9.97
N LEU A 113 -5.40 6.78 10.16
CA LEU A 113 -5.65 7.79 9.13
C LEU A 113 -4.34 8.48 8.76
N LEU A 114 -4.07 8.59 7.46
CA LEU A 114 -2.78 9.05 6.95
C LEU A 114 -2.39 10.41 7.53
N GLU A 115 -3.33 11.36 7.57
CA GLU A 115 -3.16 12.70 8.15
C GLU A 115 -2.78 12.71 9.65
N ARG A 116 -3.09 11.64 10.39
CA ARG A 116 -2.73 11.48 11.80
C ARG A 116 -1.38 10.79 11.98
N VAL A 117 -0.92 10.07 10.97
CA VAL A 117 0.29 9.23 11.01
C VAL A 117 1.51 9.98 10.48
N ILE A 118 1.35 10.76 9.41
CA ILE A 118 2.44 11.47 8.75
C ILE A 118 2.11 12.94 8.56
N LYS A 119 3.12 13.80 8.70
CA LYS A 119 3.02 15.24 8.45
C LYS A 119 3.67 15.60 7.10
N PRO A 120 3.31 16.75 6.50
CA PRO A 120 4.05 17.29 5.35
C PRO A 120 5.53 17.46 5.68
N ALA A 121 6.41 17.19 4.71
CA ALA A 121 7.84 17.45 4.83
C ALA A 121 8.16 18.95 4.85
N LEU A 122 7.25 19.76 4.30
CA LEU A 122 7.30 21.21 4.26
C LEU A 122 6.34 21.75 5.35
N SER A 123 6.84 21.91 6.58
CA SER A 123 6.18 22.64 7.66
C SER A 123 7.19 23.45 8.45
#